data_AF-A0A7L3Q444-F1
#
_entry.id   AF-A0A7L3Q444-F1
#
_cell.length_a   1.000
_cell.length_b   1.000
_cell.length_c   1.000
_cell.angle_alpha   90.00
_cell.angle_beta   90.00
_cell.angle_gamma   90.00
#
_symmetry.space_group_name_H-M   'P 1'
#
loop_
_entity.id
_entity.type
_entity.pdbx_description
1 polymer ?
#
loop_
_entity_poly.entity_id
_entity_poly.type
_entity_poly.pdbx_seq_one_letter_code
_entity_poly.pdbx_strand_id
1 'polypeptide(L)'
;GQFLVSQLLSQGPPRGLSLCFVWARRGGALEALPPPLRLRDLRDLPGTGVDLVVEVAHPCVAQEHGEDILRHADFMLGSPSALADAVTERRLREAAARGGHTLYVPRGALWGCEDIARMDSAGTLQALKVTMTKAPGSFRPQGWLRERVVAAVASGTRAVLYEGPLRPLCPLVPNNVNSMAAAAVAAPGLGFDGVTACLVADPRCVTC
;
A
#
# COMPACT_ATOMS: atom_id res chain seq x y z
N GLY A 1 3.02 -8.65 7.86
CA GLY A 1 3.95 -9.81 7.83
C GLY A 1 3.44 -10.98 8.65
N GLN A 2 3.74 -11.02 9.96
CA GLN A 2 3.53 -12.19 10.83
C GLN A 2 2.09 -12.74 10.82
N PHE A 3 1.08 -11.87 10.89
CA PHE A 3 -0.33 -12.29 10.80
C PHE A 3 -0.63 -13.03 9.48
N LEU A 4 -0.19 -12.49 8.34
CA LEU A 4 -0.40 -13.11 7.03
C LEU A 4 0.28 -14.48 6.95
N VAL A 5 1.51 -14.59 7.47
CA VAL A 5 2.24 -15.87 7.54
C VAL A 5 1.47 -16.88 8.39
N SER A 6 1.01 -16.49 9.58
CA SER A 6 0.19 -17.35 10.45
C SER A 6 -1.10 -17.81 9.75
N GLN A 7 -1.80 -16.91 9.04
CA GLN A 7 -3.01 -17.25 8.31
C GLN A 7 -2.74 -18.16 7.11
N LEU A 8 -1.66 -17.93 6.35
CA LEU A 8 -1.29 -18.80 5.23
C LEU A 8 -0.89 -20.20 5.71
N LEU A 9 -0.12 -20.31 6.79
CA LEU A 9 0.27 -21.61 7.32
C LEU A 9 -0.91 -22.41 7.91
N SER A 10 -1.89 -21.72 8.50
CA SER A 10 -3.05 -22.38 9.14
C SER A 10 -4.23 -22.62 8.19
N GLN A 11 -4.53 -21.69 7.30
CA GLN A 11 -5.72 -21.70 6.43
C GLN A 11 -5.41 -21.78 4.94
N GLY A 12 -4.14 -21.69 4.54
CA GLY A 12 -3.73 -21.73 3.13
C GLY A 12 -3.97 -23.09 2.46
N PRO A 13 -3.48 -24.22 3.02
CA PRO A 13 -3.54 -25.51 2.33
C PRO A 13 -4.95 -25.95 1.90
N PRO A 14 -6.01 -25.79 2.73
CA PRO A 14 -7.38 -26.10 2.30
C PRO A 14 -7.89 -25.24 1.14
N ARG A 15 -7.25 -24.10 0.87
CA ARG A 15 -7.57 -23.17 -0.22
C ARG A 15 -6.60 -23.31 -1.41
N GLY A 16 -5.74 -24.32 -1.40
CA GLY A 16 -4.71 -24.51 -2.43
C GLY A 16 -3.55 -23.49 -2.36
N LEU A 17 -3.42 -22.77 -1.24
CA LEU A 17 -2.35 -21.79 -1.04
C LEU A 17 -1.25 -22.39 -0.18
N SER A 18 0.01 -22.19 -0.57
CA SER A 18 1.18 -22.56 0.23
C SER A 18 2.11 -21.37 0.39
N LEU A 19 2.75 -21.26 1.55
CA LEU A 19 3.77 -20.25 1.77
C LEU A 19 5.09 -20.74 1.17
N CYS A 20 5.55 -20.10 0.09
CA CYS A 20 6.83 -20.41 -0.54
C CYS A 20 8.02 -19.83 0.25
N PHE A 21 7.98 -18.51 0.52
CA PHE A 21 9.01 -17.85 1.31
C PHE A 21 8.50 -16.58 2.00
N VAL A 22 9.31 -16.07 2.91
CA VAL A 22 9.20 -14.74 3.51
C VAL A 22 10.56 -14.06 3.37
N TRP A 23 10.53 -12.83 2.87
CA TRP A 23 11.68 -11.96 2.81
C TRP A 23 11.47 -10.74 3.72
N ALA A 24 12.55 -10.29 4.35
CA ALA A 24 12.57 -9.04 5.09
C ALA A 24 13.95 -8.39 4.93
N ARG A 25 13.98 -7.07 4.74
CA ARG A 25 15.23 -6.28 4.64
C ARG A 25 16.19 -6.53 5.81
N ARG A 26 15.65 -6.79 7.01
CA ARG A 26 16.43 -7.18 8.20
C ARG A 26 16.13 -8.65 8.51
N GLY A 27 17.11 -9.54 8.25
CA GLY A 27 16.97 -10.98 8.39
C GLY A 27 16.54 -11.45 9.79
N GLY A 28 16.85 -10.70 10.85
CA GLY A 28 16.45 -11.04 12.22
C GLY A 28 14.93 -11.16 12.43
N ALA A 29 14.11 -10.54 11.57
CA ALA A 29 12.66 -10.69 11.60
C ALA A 29 12.17 -12.07 11.14
N LEU A 30 13.03 -12.88 10.51
CA LEU A 30 12.72 -14.19 9.95
C LEU A 30 13.10 -15.37 10.86
N GLU A 31 13.76 -15.12 12.00
CA GLU A 31 14.28 -16.18 12.88
C GLU A 31 13.19 -17.10 13.46
N ALA A 32 11.95 -16.61 13.55
CA ALA A 32 10.82 -17.41 13.99
C ALA A 32 10.28 -18.39 12.92
N LEU A 33 10.75 -18.30 11.66
CA LEU A 33 10.26 -19.11 10.54
C LEU A 33 11.17 -20.31 10.29
N PRO A 34 10.68 -21.45 9.78
CA PRO A 34 11.53 -22.54 9.29
C PRO A 34 12.54 -22.05 8.24
N PRO A 35 13.81 -22.50 8.25
CA PRO A 35 14.84 -22.06 7.29
C PRO A 35 14.45 -22.13 5.81
N PRO A 36 13.72 -23.17 5.32
CA PRO A 36 13.29 -23.23 3.92
C PRO A 36 12.35 -22.09 3.50
N LEU A 37 11.64 -21.48 4.46
CA LEU A 37 10.70 -20.39 4.21
C LEU A 37 11.37 -19.01 4.28
N ARG A 38 12.70 -18.94 4.43
CA ARG A 38 13.42 -17.66 4.57
C ARG A 38 14.17 -17.36 3.27
N LEU A 39 13.65 -16.42 2.48
CA LEU A 39 14.39 -15.91 1.34
C LEU A 39 15.34 -14.81 1.82
N ARG A 40 16.64 -15.00 1.58
CA ARG A 40 17.68 -14.05 2.02
C ARG A 40 17.79 -12.87 1.06
N ASP A 41 17.61 -13.13 -0.22
CA ASP A 41 17.77 -12.14 -1.28
C ASP A 41 16.61 -12.26 -2.28
N LEU A 42 15.98 -11.13 -2.60
CA LEU A 42 14.91 -11.11 -3.60
C LEU A 42 15.41 -11.43 -5.01
N ARG A 43 16.71 -11.29 -5.28
CA ARG A 43 17.31 -11.70 -6.57
C ARG A 43 17.22 -13.20 -6.83
N ASP A 44 17.01 -14.01 -5.79
CA ASP A 44 16.82 -15.46 -5.89
C ASP A 44 15.37 -15.86 -6.20
N LEU A 45 14.45 -14.89 -6.35
CA LEU A 45 13.04 -15.10 -6.68
C LEU A 45 12.82 -16.07 -7.86
N PRO A 46 13.58 -16.00 -8.99
CA PRO A 46 13.36 -16.90 -10.12
C PRO A 46 13.51 -18.38 -9.77
N GLY A 47 14.34 -18.71 -8.78
CA GLY A 47 14.56 -20.10 -8.33
C GLY A 47 13.49 -20.62 -7.37
N THR A 48 12.57 -19.77 -6.91
CA THR A 48 11.55 -20.15 -5.92
C THR A 48 10.31 -20.80 -6.54
N GLY A 49 10.03 -20.52 -7.82
CA GLY A 49 8.80 -20.96 -8.49
C GLY A 49 7.52 -20.38 -7.87
N VAL A 50 7.59 -19.23 -7.19
CA VAL A 50 6.43 -18.60 -6.57
C VAL A 50 5.48 -18.02 -7.63
N ASP A 51 4.18 -18.22 -7.46
CA ASP A 51 3.18 -17.67 -8.39
C ASP A 51 2.81 -16.21 -8.07
N LEU A 52 2.79 -15.84 -6.78
CA LEU A 52 2.35 -14.54 -6.29
C LEU A 52 3.24 -14.05 -5.14
N VAL A 53 3.78 -12.84 -5.27
CA VAL A 53 4.46 -12.12 -4.20
C VAL A 53 3.49 -11.11 -3.58
N VAL A 54 3.33 -11.14 -2.25
CA VAL A 54 2.50 -10.18 -1.50
C VAL A 54 3.41 -9.26 -0.68
N GLU A 55 3.45 -7.98 -1.03
CA GLU A 55 4.20 -6.97 -0.28
C GLU A 55 3.40 -6.48 0.93
N VAL A 56 3.96 -6.64 2.13
CA VAL A 56 3.40 -6.12 3.40
C VAL A 56 4.54 -5.53 4.24
N ALA A 57 5.31 -4.63 3.64
CA ALA A 57 6.53 -4.05 4.18
C ALA A 57 6.50 -2.51 4.07
N HIS A 58 7.00 -1.95 2.96
CA HIS A 58 7.13 -0.52 2.75
C HIS A 58 7.10 -0.21 1.24
N PRO A 59 6.57 0.95 0.80
CA PRO A 59 6.56 1.36 -0.60
C PRO A 59 7.87 1.17 -1.37
N CYS A 60 9.01 1.37 -0.70
CA CYS A 60 10.33 1.24 -1.30
C CYS A 60 10.61 -0.17 -1.86
N VAL A 61 9.98 -1.23 -1.34
CA VAL A 61 10.13 -2.58 -1.90
C VAL A 61 9.60 -2.64 -3.33
N ALA A 62 8.45 -1.99 -3.59
CA ALA A 62 7.89 -1.91 -4.93
C ALA A 62 8.74 -1.04 -5.86
N GLN A 63 9.34 0.03 -5.33
CA GLN A 63 10.22 0.93 -6.08
C GLN A 63 11.55 0.24 -6.47
N GLU A 64 12.11 -0.55 -5.56
CA GLU A 64 13.41 -1.22 -5.72
C GLU A 64 13.30 -2.55 -6.50
N HIS A 65 12.23 -3.32 -6.27
CA HIS A 65 12.13 -4.72 -6.73
C HIS A 65 10.87 -5.04 -7.54
N GLY A 66 9.90 -4.14 -7.65
CA GLY A 66 8.59 -4.47 -8.23
C GLY A 66 8.65 -4.89 -9.70
N GLU A 67 9.55 -4.31 -10.50
CA GLU A 67 9.76 -4.73 -11.90
C GLU A 67 10.34 -6.15 -11.99
N ASP A 68 11.26 -6.50 -11.09
CA ASP A 68 11.90 -7.81 -11.07
C ASP A 68 10.90 -8.88 -10.62
N ILE A 69 10.08 -8.56 -9.61
CA ILE A 69 8.97 -9.43 -9.18
C ILE A 69 8.04 -9.72 -10.36
N LEU A 70 7.57 -8.69 -11.06
CA LEU A 70 6.65 -8.83 -12.19
C LEU A 70 7.23 -9.56 -13.41
N ARG A 71 8.54 -9.81 -13.46
CA ARG A 71 9.15 -10.68 -14.48
C ARG A 71 8.99 -12.16 -14.18
N HIS A 72 8.70 -12.52 -12.92
CA HIS A 72 8.75 -13.90 -12.44
C HIS A 72 7.48 -14.37 -11.73
N ALA A 73 6.67 -13.46 -11.20
CA ALA A 73 5.46 -13.76 -10.44
C ALA A 73 4.44 -12.62 -10.54
N ASP A 74 3.18 -12.93 -10.24
CA ASP A 74 2.19 -11.90 -9.95
C ASP A 74 2.62 -11.10 -8.71
N PHE A 75 2.22 -9.83 -8.65
CA PHE A 75 2.62 -8.94 -7.57
C PHE A 75 1.43 -8.27 -6.91
N MET A 76 1.15 -8.57 -5.64
CA MET A 76 0.17 -7.84 -4.83
C MET A 76 0.85 -6.77 -3.99
N LEU A 77 0.59 -5.50 -4.34
CA LEU A 77 1.18 -4.32 -3.73
C LEU A 77 0.39 -3.87 -2.50
N GLY A 78 0.78 -4.27 -1.29
CA GLY A 78 0.10 -3.86 -0.06
C GLY A 78 0.29 -2.39 0.32
N SER A 79 1.31 -1.74 -0.26
CA SER A 79 1.62 -0.32 -0.08
C SER A 79 1.42 0.48 -1.36
N PRO A 80 0.16 0.68 -1.84
CA PRO A 80 -0.12 1.38 -3.10
C PRO A 80 0.29 2.84 -3.12
N SER A 81 0.64 3.44 -1.97
CA SER A 81 1.27 4.77 -1.91
C SER A 81 2.60 4.83 -2.68
N ALA A 82 3.24 3.70 -3.00
CA ALA A 82 4.39 3.64 -3.91
C ALA A 82 4.08 4.20 -5.32
N LEU A 83 2.83 4.05 -5.79
CA LEU A 83 2.40 4.50 -7.12
C LEU A 83 2.21 6.03 -7.20
N ALA A 84 2.33 6.74 -6.09
CA ALA A 84 2.41 8.20 -6.10
C ALA A 84 3.74 8.70 -6.69
N ASP A 85 4.78 7.87 -6.77
CA ASP A 85 5.95 8.16 -7.59
C ASP A 85 5.67 7.80 -9.05
N ALA A 86 5.64 8.80 -9.93
CA ALA A 86 5.27 8.61 -11.33
C ALA A 86 6.26 7.72 -12.09
N VAL A 87 7.53 7.69 -11.68
CA VAL A 87 8.54 6.81 -12.29
C VAL A 87 8.24 5.35 -11.92
N THR A 88 8.00 5.08 -10.65
CA THR A 88 7.60 3.76 -10.13
C THR A 88 6.30 3.30 -10.77
N GLU A 89 5.26 4.14 -10.79
CA GLU A 89 3.97 3.80 -11.39
C GLU A 89 4.13 3.38 -12.86
N ARG A 90 4.82 4.19 -13.66
CA ARG A 90 5.06 3.90 -15.07
C ARG A 90 5.80 2.58 -15.25
N ARG A 91 6.90 2.38 -14.51
CA ARG A 91 7.71 1.15 -14.58
C ARG A 91 6.91 -0.10 -14.26
N LEU A 92 6.11 -0.09 -13.19
CA LEU A 92 5.30 -1.24 -12.79
C LEU A 92 4.15 -1.51 -13.76
N ARG A 93 3.48 -0.47 -14.28
CA ARG A 93 2.44 -0.61 -15.31
C ARG A 93 3.00 -1.22 -16.58
N GLU A 94 4.15 -0.73 -17.04
CA GLU A 94 4.80 -1.28 -18.22
C GLU A 94 5.32 -2.71 -17.99
N ALA A 95 5.85 -3.03 -16.81
CA ALA A 95 6.28 -4.38 -16.46
C ALA A 95 5.10 -5.36 -16.50
N ALA A 96 3.96 -4.99 -15.90
CA ALA A 96 2.73 -5.79 -15.95
C ALA A 96 2.17 -5.92 -17.38
N ALA A 97 2.30 -4.88 -18.22
CA ALA A 97 1.83 -4.93 -19.61
C ALA A 97 2.74 -5.75 -20.54
N ARG A 98 4.05 -5.80 -20.28
CA ARG A 98 5.02 -6.60 -21.05
C ARG A 98 5.05 -8.06 -20.63
N GLY A 99 4.77 -8.34 -19.37
CA GLY A 99 4.88 -9.67 -18.77
C GLY A 99 3.63 -10.52 -18.92
N GLY A 100 3.75 -11.78 -18.51
CA GLY A 100 2.60 -12.68 -18.27
C GLY A 100 2.04 -12.58 -16.85
N HIS A 101 2.41 -11.54 -16.10
CA HIS A 101 2.12 -11.37 -14.67
C HIS A 101 1.38 -10.08 -14.36
N THR A 102 0.51 -10.13 -13.36
CA THR A 102 -0.41 -9.07 -13.01
C THR A 102 0.03 -8.33 -11.74
N LEU A 103 -0.02 -7.00 -11.79
CA LEU A 103 0.07 -6.15 -10.59
C LEU A 103 -1.32 -5.98 -9.97
N TYR A 104 -1.50 -6.51 -8.76
CA TYR A 104 -2.70 -6.35 -7.96
C TYR A 104 -2.53 -5.25 -6.91
N VAL A 105 -3.54 -4.38 -6.80
CA VAL A 105 -3.65 -3.44 -5.69
C VAL A 105 -4.84 -3.87 -4.81
N PRO A 106 -4.59 -4.32 -3.56
CA PRO A 106 -5.67 -4.70 -2.67
C PRO A 106 -6.44 -3.45 -2.25
N ARG A 107 -7.78 -3.50 -2.31
CA ARG A 107 -8.65 -2.40 -1.85
C ARG A 107 -8.45 -2.04 -0.37
N GLY A 108 -7.97 -3.00 0.43
CA GLY A 108 -7.84 -2.86 1.88
C GLY A 108 -9.17 -2.46 2.52
N ALA A 109 -9.15 -1.42 3.35
CA ALA A 109 -10.33 -0.88 4.02
C ALA A 109 -11.20 0.05 3.14
N LEU A 110 -10.86 0.23 1.86
CA LEU A 110 -11.63 1.09 0.96
C LEU A 110 -12.92 0.37 0.52
N TRP A 111 -14.05 0.85 1.04
CA TRP A 111 -15.38 0.49 0.55
C TRP A 111 -15.72 1.32 -0.69
N GLY A 112 -16.48 0.73 -1.62
CA GLY A 112 -16.89 1.41 -2.86
C GLY A 112 -15.79 1.49 -3.94
N CYS A 113 -14.69 0.74 -3.79
CA CYS A 113 -13.63 0.68 -4.81
C CYS A 113 -14.16 0.29 -6.20
N GLU A 114 -15.12 -0.64 -6.24
CA GLU A 114 -15.77 -1.08 -7.49
C GLU A 114 -16.67 0.01 -8.09
N ASP A 115 -17.39 0.76 -7.26
CA ASP A 115 -18.25 1.85 -7.71
C ASP A 115 -17.43 3.01 -8.26
N ILE A 116 -16.31 3.35 -7.59
CA ILE A 116 -15.34 4.34 -8.09
C ILE A 116 -14.84 3.93 -9.47
N ALA A 117 -14.39 2.68 -9.63
CA ALA A 117 -13.89 2.17 -10.90
C ALA A 117 -14.96 2.18 -12.00
N ARG A 118 -16.20 1.80 -11.66
CA ARG A 118 -17.34 1.87 -12.60
C ARG A 118 -17.63 3.30 -13.03
N MET A 119 -17.71 4.24 -12.09
CA MET A 119 -17.99 5.65 -12.40
C MET A 119 -16.88 6.28 -13.25
N ASP A 120 -15.62 5.96 -12.97
CA ASP A 120 -14.46 6.40 -13.76
C ASP A 120 -14.54 5.84 -15.19
N SER A 121 -14.76 4.54 -15.34
CA SER A 121 -14.89 3.89 -16.64
C SER A 121 -16.07 4.40 -17.48
N ALA A 122 -17.15 4.84 -16.82
CA ALA A 122 -18.32 5.43 -17.45
C ALA A 122 -18.15 6.93 -17.77
N GLY A 123 -17.02 7.54 -17.38
CA GLY A 123 -16.78 8.99 -17.53
C GLY A 123 -17.67 9.86 -16.64
N THR A 124 -18.30 9.29 -15.61
CA THR A 124 -19.22 10.01 -14.70
C THR A 124 -18.54 10.48 -13.42
N LEU A 125 -17.34 9.98 -13.11
CA LEU A 125 -16.57 10.41 -11.95
C LEU A 125 -15.94 11.79 -12.18
N GLN A 126 -16.56 12.84 -11.62
CA GLN A 126 -16.08 14.22 -11.76
C GLN A 126 -15.05 14.61 -10.70
N ALA A 127 -15.19 14.08 -9.48
CA ALA A 127 -14.30 14.39 -8.37
C ALA A 127 -14.36 13.25 -7.33
N LEU A 128 -13.25 13.05 -6.64
CA LEU A 128 -13.13 12.08 -5.54
C LEU A 128 -12.39 12.71 -4.38
N LYS A 129 -13.05 12.82 -3.23
CA LYS A 129 -12.45 13.25 -1.96
C LYS A 129 -12.46 12.09 -0.98
N VAL A 130 -11.29 11.73 -0.47
CA VAL A 130 -11.14 10.72 0.58
C VAL A 130 -10.72 11.42 1.86
N THR A 131 -11.55 11.31 2.90
CA THR A 131 -11.25 11.86 4.23
C THR A 131 -10.89 10.72 5.18
N MET A 132 -9.76 10.82 5.85
CA MET A 132 -9.36 9.90 6.90
C MET A 132 -9.19 10.63 8.22
N THR A 133 -9.94 10.17 9.21
CA THR A 133 -9.88 10.67 10.58
C THR A 133 -9.22 9.62 11.46
N LYS A 134 -8.19 10.02 12.21
CA LYS A 134 -7.53 9.15 13.20
C LYS A 134 -7.20 9.91 14.47
N ALA A 135 -6.93 9.15 15.53
CA ALA A 135 -6.30 9.70 16.72
C ALA A 135 -4.96 10.35 16.33
N PRO A 136 -4.61 11.52 16.88
CA PRO A 136 -3.35 12.20 16.55
C PRO A 136 -2.11 11.29 16.69
N GLY A 137 -2.09 10.40 17.68
CA GLY A 137 -0.99 9.46 17.94
C GLY A 137 -0.86 8.29 16.93
N SER A 138 -1.86 8.04 16.09
CA SER A 138 -1.85 6.96 15.09
C SER A 138 -1.25 7.37 13.74
N PHE A 139 -0.88 8.64 13.57
CA PHE A 139 -0.13 9.08 12.40
C PHE A 139 1.36 8.75 12.55
N ARG A 140 2.01 8.46 11.42
CA ARG A 140 3.48 8.35 11.31
C ARG A 140 3.98 9.39 10.31
N PRO A 141 3.95 10.68 10.66
CA PRO A 141 4.22 11.77 9.73
C PRO A 141 5.72 11.96 9.48
N GLN A 142 6.04 12.45 8.28
CA GLN A 142 7.36 12.87 7.84
C GLN A 142 7.31 14.33 7.40
N GLY A 143 8.47 14.99 7.36
CA GLY A 143 8.60 16.39 6.94
C GLY A 143 7.72 17.35 7.73
N TRP A 144 7.19 18.36 7.04
CA TRP A 144 6.38 19.44 7.63
C TRP A 144 5.07 18.94 8.30
N LEU A 145 4.57 17.77 7.92
CA LEU A 145 3.33 17.22 8.49
C LEU A 145 3.52 16.83 9.97
N ARG A 146 4.76 16.58 10.40
CA ARG A 146 5.09 16.28 11.80
C ARG A 146 4.71 17.43 12.73
N GLU A 147 5.03 18.66 12.34
CA GLU A 147 4.71 19.86 13.13
C GLU A 147 3.21 20.05 13.30
N ARG A 148 2.43 19.78 12.24
CA ARG A 148 0.97 19.87 12.30
C ARG A 148 0.35 18.81 13.22
N VAL A 149 0.87 17.58 13.20
CA VAL A 149 0.41 16.52 14.11
C VAL A 149 0.72 16.90 15.56
N VAL A 150 1.91 17.44 15.84
CA VAL A 150 2.28 17.91 17.19
C VAL A 150 1.35 19.05 17.65
N ALA A 151 1.07 20.02 16.78
CA ALA A 151 0.15 21.10 17.08
C ALA A 151 -1.29 20.59 17.36
N ALA A 152 -1.76 19.59 16.60
CA ALA A 152 -3.08 18.98 16.82
C ALA A 152 -3.15 18.17 18.13
N VAL A 153 -2.06 17.51 18.54
CA VAL A 153 -1.96 16.89 19.87
C VAL A 153 -2.07 17.95 20.96
N ALA A 154 -1.30 19.03 20.82
CA ALA A 154 -1.25 20.11 21.81
C ALA A 154 -2.57 20.87 21.93
N SER A 155 -3.30 21.06 20.82
CA SER A 155 -4.59 21.74 20.83
C SER A 155 -5.68 20.92 21.54
N GLY A 156 -5.56 19.59 21.57
CA GLY A 156 -6.58 18.70 22.13
C GLY A 156 -7.92 18.77 21.40
N THR A 157 -7.93 19.28 20.16
CA THR A 157 -9.14 19.50 19.35
C THR A 157 -9.03 18.83 17.98
N ARG A 158 -10.19 18.62 17.34
CA ARG A 158 -10.23 18.12 15.96
C ARG A 158 -9.57 19.13 15.01
N ALA A 159 -8.58 18.69 14.24
CA ALA A 159 -7.81 19.53 13.33
C ALA A 159 -7.65 18.88 11.95
N VAL A 160 -7.79 19.67 10.88
CA VAL A 160 -7.43 19.24 9.52
C VAL A 160 -5.93 19.42 9.36
N LEU A 161 -5.21 18.31 9.21
CA LEU A 161 -3.76 18.30 9.04
C LEU A 161 -3.37 18.61 7.59
N TYR A 162 -4.17 18.14 6.64
CA TYR A 162 -3.94 18.30 5.22
C TYR A 162 -5.25 18.23 4.44
N GLU A 163 -5.39 19.07 3.42
CA GLU A 163 -6.42 18.95 2.39
C GLU A 163 -5.81 19.37 1.05
N GLY A 164 -5.85 18.50 0.05
CA GLY A 164 -5.27 18.74 -1.27
C GLY A 164 -5.04 17.47 -2.08
N PRO A 165 -4.30 17.54 -3.20
CA PRO A 165 -3.96 16.38 -4.03
C PRO A 165 -3.31 15.23 -3.25
N LEU A 166 -3.64 13.98 -3.58
CA LEU A 166 -3.10 12.83 -2.86
C LEU A 166 -1.59 12.65 -3.07
N ARG A 167 -1.06 12.89 -4.27
CA ARG A 167 0.35 12.64 -4.64
C ARG A 167 1.36 13.20 -3.63
N PRO A 168 1.36 14.51 -3.27
CA PRO A 168 2.31 15.07 -2.31
C PRO A 168 2.12 14.57 -0.88
N LEU A 169 0.95 13.99 -0.54
CA LEU A 169 0.68 13.45 0.78
C LEU A 169 1.30 12.06 0.97
N CYS A 170 1.36 11.25 -0.08
CA CYS A 170 1.88 9.88 -0.04
C CYS A 170 3.27 9.74 0.61
N PRO A 171 4.29 10.54 0.28
CA PRO A 171 5.59 10.44 0.93
C PRO A 171 5.58 10.90 2.40
N LEU A 172 4.61 11.74 2.80
CA LEU A 172 4.56 12.30 4.16
C LEU A 172 3.96 11.33 5.18
N VAL A 173 3.03 10.47 4.78
CA VAL A 173 2.36 9.48 5.66
C VAL A 173 2.03 8.17 4.91
N PRO A 174 3.03 7.49 4.33
CA PRO A 174 2.81 6.34 3.42
C PRO A 174 1.97 5.22 4.05
N ASN A 175 2.19 4.95 5.34
CA ASN A 175 1.49 3.88 6.07
C ASN A 175 0.01 4.19 6.35
N ASN A 176 -0.40 5.45 6.29
CA ASN A 176 -1.77 5.83 6.60
C ASN A 176 -2.61 5.99 5.33
N VAL A 177 -2.00 6.34 4.20
CA VAL A 177 -2.71 6.73 2.97
C VAL A 177 -2.92 5.60 1.96
N ASN A 178 -2.64 4.34 2.32
CA ASN A 178 -2.82 3.20 1.40
C ASN A 178 -4.27 3.06 0.90
N SER A 179 -5.29 3.29 1.74
CA SER A 179 -6.69 3.28 1.27
C SER A 179 -7.01 4.45 0.33
N MET A 180 -6.37 5.60 0.51
CA MET A 180 -6.51 6.74 -0.41
C MET A 180 -5.82 6.43 -1.74
N ALA A 181 -4.64 5.82 -1.69
CA ALA A 181 -3.91 5.40 -2.88
C ALA A 181 -4.66 4.31 -3.66
N ALA A 182 -5.30 3.36 -2.99
CA ALA A 182 -6.19 2.41 -3.64
C ALA A 182 -7.36 3.12 -4.35
N ALA A 183 -7.89 4.20 -3.77
CA ALA A 183 -8.95 4.99 -4.39
C ALA A 183 -8.46 5.72 -5.65
N ALA A 184 -7.24 6.26 -5.63
CA ALA A 184 -6.62 6.86 -6.81
C ALA A 184 -6.34 5.84 -7.92
N VAL A 185 -5.95 4.60 -7.56
CA VAL A 185 -5.80 3.51 -8.52
C VAL A 185 -7.15 3.09 -9.12
N ALA A 186 -8.21 3.10 -8.32
CA ALA A 186 -9.57 2.80 -8.77
C ALA A 186 -10.18 3.91 -9.64
N ALA A 187 -9.68 5.14 -9.56
CA ALA A 187 -10.12 6.30 -10.34
C ALA A 187 -9.01 6.78 -11.31
N PRO A 188 -8.60 5.99 -12.31
CA PRO A 188 -7.46 6.34 -13.16
C PRO A 188 -7.65 7.66 -13.93
N GLY A 189 -8.89 8.10 -14.21
CA GLY A 189 -9.16 9.41 -14.81
C GLY A 189 -8.79 10.60 -13.90
N LEU A 190 -8.83 10.43 -12.58
CA LEU A 190 -8.36 11.42 -11.61
C LEU A 190 -6.92 11.18 -11.18
N GLY A 191 -6.55 9.92 -10.93
CA GLY A 191 -5.24 9.51 -10.44
C GLY A 191 -4.85 10.18 -9.13
N PHE A 192 -3.55 10.14 -8.81
CA PHE A 192 -3.02 10.68 -7.54
C PHE A 192 -3.07 12.21 -7.48
N ASP A 193 -3.15 12.90 -8.62
CA ASP A 193 -3.17 14.36 -8.67
C ASP A 193 -4.60 14.93 -8.58
N GLY A 194 -5.59 14.23 -9.13
CA GLY A 194 -7.00 14.63 -9.11
C GLY A 194 -7.77 14.18 -7.87
N VAL A 195 -7.35 13.10 -7.20
CA VAL A 195 -7.97 12.66 -5.94
C VAL A 195 -7.59 13.63 -4.81
N THR A 196 -8.61 14.20 -4.16
CA THR A 196 -8.43 15.08 -3.00
C THR A 196 -8.33 14.23 -1.72
N ALA A 197 -7.17 14.28 -1.06
CA ALA A 197 -6.97 13.68 0.25
C ALA A 197 -7.24 14.71 1.36
N CYS A 198 -7.97 14.30 2.40
CA CYS A 198 -8.18 15.10 3.60
C CYS A 198 -7.78 14.28 4.83
N LEU A 199 -6.77 14.74 5.57
CA LEU A 199 -6.33 14.14 6.83
C LEU A 199 -6.84 14.94 8.00
N VAL A 200 -7.51 14.24 8.91
CA VAL A 200 -8.08 14.82 10.12
C VAL A 200 -7.51 14.11 11.34
N ALA A 201 -6.97 14.90 12.26
CA ALA A 201 -6.68 14.46 13.62
C ALA A 201 -7.92 14.73 14.48
N ASP A 202 -8.48 13.70 15.11
CA ASP A 202 -9.58 13.84 16.08
C ASP A 202 -9.21 13.10 17.38
N PRO A 203 -9.03 13.82 18.50
CA PRO A 203 -8.71 13.22 19.81
C PRO A 203 -9.78 12.26 20.34
N ARG A 204 -11.01 12.30 19.79
CA ARG A 204 -12.09 11.37 20.17
C ARG A 204 -11.97 10.01 19.48
N CYS A 205 -11.12 9.89 18.46
CA CYS A 205 -10.84 8.60 17.85
C CYS A 205 -9.95 7.74 18.75
N VAL A 206 -10.19 6.43 18.74
CA VAL A 206 -9.35 5.47 19.45
C VAL A 206 -7.99 5.37 18.76
N THR A 207 -6.91 5.34 19.53
CA THR A 207 -5.57 5.06 19.02
C THR A 207 -5.50 3.61 18.54
N CYS A 208 -5.26 3.43 17.25
CA CYS A 208 -4.93 2.17 16.62
C CYS A 208 -3.43 2.04 16.33
#